data_AF-A0A1Q7SWZ0-F1
#
_entry.id   AF-A0A1Q7SWZ0-F1
#
_cell.length_a   1.000
_cell.length_b   1.000
_cell.length_c   1.000
_cell.angle_alpha   90.00
_cell.angle_beta   90.00
_cell.angle_gamma   90.00
#
_symmetry.space_group_name_H-M   'P 1'
#
loop_
_entity.id
_entity.type
_entity.pdbx_description
1 polymer ?
#
loop_
_entity_poly.entity_id
_entity_poly.type
_entity_poly.pdbx_seq_one_letter_code
_entity_poly.pdbx_strand_id
1 'polypeptide(L)'
;MRSERLLTARTINLSLFGCYVYTSSPFPEDTKVSLRISHGGASFAAFGKVVHFKPNSGMGIAFAEIEPPRQAILEKWLASLRAE
;
A
#
# COMPACT_ATOMS: atom_id res chain seq x y z
N MET A 1 8.79 -1.23 24.22
CA MET A 1 7.50 -0.66 23.78
C MET A 1 7.36 -0.91 22.28
N ARG A 2 6.35 -1.65 21.84
CA ARG A 2 6.01 -1.78 20.41
C ARG A 2 5.07 -0.62 20.09
N SER A 3 5.58 0.46 19.51
CA SER A 3 4.75 1.60 19.11
C SER A 3 4.00 1.22 17.84
N GLU A 4 2.67 1.17 17.91
CA GLU A 4 1.82 1.01 16.73
C GLU A 4 1.64 2.39 16.10
N ARG A 5 2.34 2.63 14.98
CA ARG A 5 2.27 3.89 14.25
C ARG A 5 1.31 3.75 13.07
N LEU A 6 0.22 4.50 13.14
CA LEU A 6 -0.82 4.54 12.11
C LEU A 6 -0.67 5.84 11.31
N LEU A 7 -0.88 5.76 9.99
CA LEU A 7 -0.97 6.94 9.14
C LEU A 7 -1.96 6.71 8.01
N THR A 8 -2.59 7.80 7.56
CA THR A 8 -3.43 7.83 6.37
C THR A 8 -2.76 8.72 5.34
N ALA A 9 -2.59 8.21 4.13
CA ALA A 9 -1.81 8.87 3.11
C ALA A 9 -2.30 8.53 1.70
N ARG A 10 -1.98 9.41 0.76
CA ARG A 10 -2.22 9.15 -0.67
C ARG A 10 -1.29 8.04 -1.15
N THR A 11 -1.85 7.11 -1.91
CA THR A 11 -1.13 6.02 -2.55
C THR A 11 -1.00 6.30 -4.06
N ILE A 12 0.15 5.98 -4.64
CA ILE A 12 0.40 6.02 -6.10
C ILE A 12 1.17 4.76 -6.53
N ASN A 13 1.36 4.61 -7.85
CA ASN A 13 2.11 3.50 -8.45
C ASN A 13 1.62 2.13 -7.93
N LEU A 14 0.30 1.99 -7.81
CA LEU A 14 -0.34 0.76 -7.38
C LEU A 14 -0.13 -0.33 -8.44
N SER A 15 0.28 -1.51 -8.00
CA SER A 15 0.47 -2.71 -8.81
C SER A 15 -0.01 -3.94 -8.05
N LEU A 16 0.04 -5.11 -8.68
CA LEU A 16 -0.23 -6.39 -8.01
C LEU A 16 0.76 -6.71 -6.89
N PHE A 17 1.95 -6.10 -6.92
CA PHE A 17 3.06 -6.44 -6.02
C PHE A 17 3.29 -5.41 -4.93
N GLY A 18 2.66 -4.24 -5.01
CA GLY A 18 2.96 -3.15 -4.09
C GLY A 18 2.43 -1.80 -4.53
N CYS A 19 2.77 -0.80 -3.73
CA CYS A 19 2.41 0.59 -3.97
C CYS A 19 3.41 1.56 -3.30
N TYR A 20 3.33 2.84 -3.66
CA TYR A 20 4.06 3.90 -2.98
C TYR A 20 3.10 4.76 -2.15
N VAL A 21 3.49 5.07 -0.91
CA VAL A 21 2.70 5.84 0.04
C VAL A 21 3.40 7.16 0.36
N TYR A 22 2.72 8.28 0.11
CA TYR A 22 3.26 9.61 0.43
C TYR A 22 3.20 9.90 1.92
N THR A 23 4.35 10.18 2.54
CA THR A 23 4.41 10.56 3.95
C THR A 23 5.68 11.35 4.24
N SER A 24 5.59 12.38 5.08
CA SER A 24 6.74 13.12 5.59
C SER A 24 7.56 12.28 6.58
N SER A 25 6.92 11.30 7.20
CA SER A 25 7.54 10.36 8.13
C SER A 25 7.33 8.95 7.58
N PRO A 26 8.22 8.44 6.71
CA PRO A 26 8.15 7.05 6.30
C PRO A 26 8.50 6.12 7.46
N PHE A 27 8.19 4.84 7.30
CA PHE A 27 8.76 3.81 8.15
C PHE A 27 10.11 3.36 7.60
N PRO A 28 11.01 2.86 8.46
CA PRO A 28 12.26 2.26 8.00
C PRO A 28 12.03 1.08 7.06
N GLU A 29 13.04 0.80 6.23
CA GLU A 29 13.09 -0.43 5.44
C GLU A 29 12.92 -1.68 6.32
N ASP A 30 12.36 -2.75 5.74
CA ASP A 30 11.98 -4.00 6.42
C ASP A 30 10.87 -3.88 7.48
N THR A 31 10.30 -2.69 7.69
CA THR A 31 9.12 -2.55 8.56
C THR A 31 7.94 -3.33 7.98
N LYS A 32 7.40 -4.27 8.76
CA LYS A 32 6.16 -4.98 8.45
C LYS A 32 4.95 -4.08 8.70
N VAL A 33 4.05 -4.02 7.72
CA VAL A 33 2.87 -3.15 7.76
C VAL A 33 1.61 -3.94 7.45
N SER A 34 0.52 -3.56 8.10
CA SER A 34 -0.84 -3.83 7.65
C SER A 34 -1.32 -2.58 6.93
N LEU A 35 -1.90 -2.73 5.74
CA LEU A 35 -2.41 -1.60 4.98
C LEU A 35 -3.84 -1.85 4.47
N ARG A 36 -4.58 -0.76 4.34
CA ARG A 36 -5.88 -0.70 3.67
C ARG A 36 -5.85 0.43 2.66
N ILE A 37 -6.13 0.11 1.41
CA ILE A 37 -6.27 1.08 0.31
C ILE A 37 -7.77 1.19 0.00
N SER A 38 -8.28 2.40 -0.19
CA SER A 38 -9.68 2.64 -0.54
C SER A 38 -9.75 3.40 -1.86
N HIS A 39 -10.60 2.95 -2.78
CA HIS A 39 -10.80 3.55 -4.10
C HIS A 39 -12.21 3.25 -4.63
N GLY A 40 -12.93 4.26 -5.12
CA GLY A 40 -14.24 4.09 -5.76
C GLY A 40 -15.29 3.36 -4.92
N GLY A 41 -15.33 3.58 -3.60
CA GLY A 41 -16.25 2.91 -2.68
C GLY A 41 -15.86 1.48 -2.30
N ALA A 42 -14.78 0.93 -2.87
CA ALA A 42 -14.23 -0.37 -2.50
C ALA A 42 -12.97 -0.20 -1.61
N SER A 43 -12.60 -1.26 -0.90
CA SER A 43 -11.33 -1.30 -0.16
C SER A 43 -10.58 -2.62 -0.37
N PHE A 44 -9.26 -2.51 -0.38
CA PHE A 44 -8.29 -3.59 -0.50
C PHE A 44 -7.44 -3.60 0.77
N ALA A 45 -7.21 -4.78 1.34
CA ALA A 45 -6.36 -4.94 2.52
C ALA A 45 -5.28 -5.98 2.23
N ALA A 46 -4.07 -5.71 2.70
CA ALA A 46 -2.92 -6.59 2.55
C ALA A 46 -1.94 -6.43 3.71
N PHE A 47 -1.10 -7.44 3.89
CA PHE A 47 0.13 -7.32 4.64
C PHE A 47 1.27 -7.00 3.69
N GLY A 48 2.21 -6.16 4.13
CA GLY A 48 3.33 -5.75 3.32
C GLY A 48 4.58 -5.47 4.12
N LYS A 49 5.64 -5.13 3.38
CA LYS A 49 6.93 -4.74 3.92
C LYS A 49 7.43 -3.48 3.21
N VAL A 50 7.99 -2.55 3.97
CA VAL A 50 8.68 -1.40 3.38
C VAL A 50 9.96 -1.89 2.70
N VAL A 51 10.08 -1.63 1.40
CA VAL A 51 11.23 -2.05 0.59
C VAL A 51 12.17 -0.89 0.26
N HIS A 52 11.72 0.35 0.41
CA HIS A 52 12.56 1.54 0.39
C HIS A 52 11.77 2.72 0.97
N PHE A 53 12.49 3.77 1.39
CA PHE A 53 11.87 5.03 1.75
C PHE A 53 12.69 6.23 1.27
N LYS A 54 12.01 7.37 1.13
CA LYS A 54 12.64 8.65 0.86
C LYS A 54 12.14 9.67 1.89
N PRO A 55 13.03 10.26 2.71
CA PRO A 55 12.66 11.30 3.67
C PRO A 55 11.86 12.43 3.01
N ASN A 56 10.83 12.94 3.71
CA ASN A 56 9.94 14.00 3.22
C ASN A 56 9.20 13.69 1.90
N SER A 57 9.15 12.42 1.49
CA SER A 57 8.46 12.00 0.27
C SER A 57 7.55 10.81 0.53
N GLY A 58 8.07 9.71 1.07
CA GLY A 58 7.24 8.53 1.27
C GLY A 58 8.02 7.23 1.34
N MET A 59 7.32 6.14 1.09
CA MET A 59 7.87 4.79 1.13
C MET A 59 7.22 3.86 0.12
N GLY A 60 8.02 2.97 -0.45
CA GLY A 60 7.56 1.84 -1.25
C GLY A 60 7.22 0.66 -0.36
N ILE A 61 6.04 0.08 -0.56
CA ILE A 61 5.57 -1.09 0.15
C ILE A 61 5.38 -2.22 -0.84
N ALA A 62 6.05 -3.34 -0.62
CA ALA A 62 5.76 -4.59 -1.31
C ALA A 62 4.68 -5.36 -0.56
N PHE A 63 3.69 -5.89 -1.28
CA PHE A 63 2.67 -6.77 -0.72
C PHE A 63 3.28 -8.15 -0.47
N ALA A 64 3.23 -8.60 0.78
CA ALA A 64 3.74 -9.90 1.20
C ALA A 64 2.65 -10.96 1.17
N GLU A 65 1.44 -10.58 1.58
CA GLU A 65 0.29 -11.47 1.60
C GLU A 65 -0.96 -10.67 1.23
N ILE A 66 -1.62 -11.12 0.16
CA ILE A 66 -2.92 -10.63 -0.26
C ILE A 66 -3.90 -11.76 0.00
N GLU A 67 -4.80 -11.60 0.97
CA GLU A 67 -5.81 -12.62 1.23
C GLU A 67 -6.73 -12.77 -0.01
N PRO A 68 -6.85 -13.97 -0.62
CA PRO A 68 -7.94 -14.24 -1.56
C PRO A 68 -9.27 -14.12 -0.81
N PRO A 69 -10.29 -13.37 -1.28
CA PRO A 69 -10.59 -12.91 -2.65
C PRO A 69 -10.20 -11.45 -2.97
N ARG A 70 -9.37 -10.81 -2.14
CA ARG A 70 -9.06 -9.36 -2.25
C ARG A 70 -8.20 -9.03 -3.47
N GLN A 71 -7.54 -10.02 -4.08
CA GLN A 71 -6.81 -9.86 -5.34
C GLN A 71 -7.71 -9.41 -6.51
N ALA A 72 -8.95 -9.90 -6.58
CA ALA A 72 -9.90 -9.51 -7.64
C ALA A 72 -10.27 -8.02 -7.57
N ILE A 73 -10.30 -7.42 -6.37
CA ILE A 73 -10.55 -5.98 -6.19
C ILE A 73 -9.39 -5.19 -6.80
N LEU A 74 -8.16 -5.61 -6.51
CA LEU A 74 -6.96 -4.97 -7.02
C LEU A 74 -6.87 -5.08 -8.55
N GLU A 75 -7.14 -6.27 -9.11
CA GLU A 75 -7.18 -6.49 -10.55
C GLU A 75 -8.25 -5.63 -11.23
N LYS A 76 -9.45 -5.53 -10.63
CA LYS A 76 -10.53 -4.67 -11.14
C LYS A 76 -10.11 -3.20 -11.16
N TRP A 77 -9.46 -2.70 -10.11
CA TRP A 77 -8.96 -1.32 -10.08
C TRP A 77 -7.88 -1.09 -11.12
N LEU A 78 -6.93 -2.03 -11.28
CA LEU A 78 -5.88 -1.92 -12.29
C LEU A 78 -6.45 -1.96 -13.71
N ALA A 79 -7.52 -2.73 -13.95
CA ALA A 79 -8.21 -2.76 -15.23
C ALA A 79 -8.95 -1.45 -15.50
N SER A 80 -9.64 -0.85 -14.51
CA SER A 80 -10.32 0.43 -14.71
C SER A 80 -9.36 1.58 -14.98
N LEU A 81 -8.20 1.60 -14.31
CA LEU A 81 -7.16 2.62 -14.51
C LEU A 81 -6.47 2.55 -15.88
N ARG A 82 -6.61 1.43 -16.62
CA ARG A 82 -6.08 1.28 -17.98
C ARG A 82 -7.09 1.67 -19.07
N ALA A 83 -8.37 1.80 -18.70
CA ALA A 83 -9.46 2.09 -19.62
C ALA A 83 -9.85 3.59 -19.65
N GLU A 84 -9.16 4.41 -18.85
CA GLU A 84 -9.17 5.88 -18.90
C GLU A 84 -8.01 6.39 -19.79
#